data_AF-A0ABD3MS07-F1
#
_entry.id   AF-A0ABD3MS07-F1
#
_cell.length_a   1.000
_cell.length_b   1.000
_cell.length_c   1.000
_cell.angle_alpha   90.00
_cell.angle_beta   90.00
_cell.angle_gamma   90.00
#
_symmetry.space_group_name_H-M   'P 1'
#
loop_
_entity.id
_entity.type
_entity.pdbx_description
1 polymer ?
#
loop_
_entity_poly.entity_id
_entity_poly.type
_entity_poly.pdbx_seq_one_letter_code
_entity_poly.pdbx_strand_id
1 'polypeptide(L)'
;MRPSFSAVVPLAISSVQSFAFNRNPTKVGRRSTERFMSNAAAGNYPRPIHPGGFSLPPLVEDLIPIVTECKYDNGKDLVIQTNLLLVKPSDMDELWEWYAYTRHQTKCDPSWGRVWPTALSMARFIQNSFHSNVVGAHDVDLVNQAIGALKSSSHVVELGCGLGVAGLAFASIVTSLDGKSELAHKRTVTYLDREPFALHCAMSSAQLANLQSAPLEVTEADREADSSNASLVTVRASMDDWTALNETNKVDSKPQIKNIGYNDLCLFGSGYRNQDTTILASDILYEPHSMKTLAIKIKNLLNPNIGGFALISDPEEERTEGCRDNFVSSVKELGGDIAILPLPVPQGRAQMMESDIDINGSLASTVLIVVHFPALKNVATR
;
A
#
# COMPACT_ATOMS: atom_id res chain seq x y z
N MET A 1 -17.22 21.64 44.94
CA MET A 1 -16.50 20.36 44.90
C MET A 1 -16.78 19.70 43.57
N ARG A 2 -15.81 19.74 42.64
CA ARG A 2 -15.85 19.04 41.35
C ARG A 2 -14.71 18.00 41.39
N PRO A 3 -14.92 16.72 41.04
CA PRO A 3 -13.81 15.79 40.98
C PRO A 3 -13.06 16.01 39.66
N SER A 4 -11.78 16.30 39.77
CA SER A 4 -10.80 16.24 38.70
C SER A 4 -10.47 14.78 38.41
N PHE A 5 -10.74 14.31 37.19
CA PHE A 5 -10.12 13.08 36.68
C PHE A 5 -9.24 13.46 35.49
N SER A 6 -7.94 13.54 35.76
CA SER A 6 -6.89 13.50 34.75
C SER A 6 -6.33 12.09 34.79
N ALA A 7 -6.53 11.34 33.71
CA ALA A 7 -5.80 10.11 33.43
C ALA A 7 -5.64 10.01 31.92
N VAL A 8 -4.54 10.58 31.42
CA VAL A 8 -4.04 10.34 30.07
C VAL A 8 -3.30 9.00 30.11
N VAL A 9 -3.88 7.98 29.47
CA VAL A 9 -3.21 6.69 29.23
C VAL A 9 -2.47 6.82 27.88
N PRO A 10 -1.14 6.68 27.82
CA PRO A 10 -0.45 6.57 26.55
C PRO A 10 -0.76 5.19 25.93
N LEU A 11 -1.24 5.21 24.68
CA LEU A 11 -1.31 4.02 23.82
C LEU A 11 0.12 3.64 23.43
N ALA A 12 0.76 2.83 24.27
CA ALA A 12 1.93 2.07 23.87
C ALA A 12 1.45 0.98 22.92
N ILE A 13 1.90 1.02 21.66
CA ILE A 13 1.86 -0.14 20.77
C ILE A 13 2.95 -1.09 21.27
N SER A 14 2.67 -1.79 22.38
CA SER A 14 3.54 -2.84 22.89
C SER A 14 3.30 -4.11 22.10
N SER A 15 4.38 -4.69 21.57
CA SER A 15 4.57 -6.08 21.13
C SER A 15 3.30 -6.90 20.92
N VAL A 16 3.01 -7.23 19.66
CA VAL A 16 2.05 -8.27 19.27
C VAL A 16 2.35 -9.53 20.08
N GLN A 17 1.48 -9.87 21.03
CA GLN A 17 1.55 -11.14 21.74
C GLN A 17 1.27 -12.27 20.73
N SER A 18 2.28 -13.12 20.55
CA SER A 18 2.20 -14.36 19.81
C SER A 18 1.06 -15.23 20.37
N PHE A 19 -0.01 -15.40 19.60
CA PHE A 19 -0.96 -16.49 19.83
C PHE A 19 -0.35 -17.78 19.25
N ALA A 20 0.06 -18.68 20.14
CA ALA A 20 0.62 -19.97 19.79
C ALA A 20 -0.47 -20.88 19.18
N PHE A 21 -0.43 -21.08 17.86
CA PHE A 21 -1.15 -22.18 17.21
C PHE A 21 -0.28 -23.44 17.20
N ASN A 22 -0.85 -24.51 17.74
CA ASN A 22 -0.24 -25.82 17.94
C ASN A 22 0.22 -26.45 16.61
N ARG A 23 1.52 -26.72 16.45
CA ARG A 23 2.11 -27.37 15.26
C ARG A 23 2.34 -28.87 15.52
N ASN A 24 1.74 -29.74 14.72
CA ASN A 24 2.19 -31.12 14.54
C ASN A 24 2.93 -31.23 13.19
N PRO A 25 4.14 -31.84 13.14
CA PRO A 25 4.88 -31.99 11.90
C PRO A 25 4.53 -33.33 11.23
N THR A 26 4.08 -33.30 9.97
CA THR A 26 4.07 -34.50 9.12
C THR A 26 4.94 -34.32 7.88
N LYS A 27 5.55 -35.44 7.51
CA LYS A 27 6.71 -35.62 6.63
C LYS A 27 6.51 -35.12 5.20
N VAL A 28 7.59 -34.54 4.67
CA VAL A 28 7.75 -34.06 3.29
C VAL A 28 7.87 -35.23 2.31
N GLY A 29 6.95 -35.28 1.34
CA GLY A 29 7.04 -36.13 0.14
C GLY A 29 7.01 -35.25 -1.11
N ARG A 30 8.03 -35.41 -1.97
CA ARG A 30 8.16 -34.76 -3.29
C ARG A 30 7.02 -35.18 -4.24
N ARG A 31 6.23 -34.23 -4.73
CA ARG A 31 5.69 -34.14 -6.13
C ARG A 31 4.80 -32.90 -6.31
N SER A 32 4.81 -32.40 -7.55
CA SER A 32 3.92 -31.43 -8.23
C SER A 32 3.98 -29.94 -7.86
N THR A 33 4.70 -29.20 -8.71
CA THR A 33 4.44 -27.81 -9.10
C THR A 33 3.07 -27.70 -9.80
N GLU A 34 2.00 -27.54 -9.03
CA GLU A 34 0.68 -27.06 -9.51
C GLU A 34 -0.30 -26.79 -8.34
N ARG A 35 0.23 -26.39 -7.18
CA ARG A 35 -0.58 -26.23 -5.96
C ARG A 35 -0.23 -24.96 -5.20
N PHE A 36 -0.51 -23.82 -5.82
CA PHE A 36 -0.81 -22.60 -5.07
C PHE A 36 -2.18 -22.12 -5.54
N MET A 37 -3.13 -22.09 -4.59
CA MET A 37 -4.50 -21.56 -4.69
C MET A 37 -5.61 -22.41 -5.37
N SER A 38 -5.56 -23.75 -5.31
CA SER A 38 -6.76 -24.57 -5.65
C SER A 38 -7.78 -24.72 -4.51
N ASN A 39 -7.56 -24.11 -3.33
CA ASN A 39 -8.44 -24.24 -2.15
C ASN A 39 -9.30 -23.00 -1.86
N ALA A 40 -9.29 -21.96 -2.71
CA ALA A 40 -10.22 -20.84 -2.60
C ALA A 40 -11.65 -21.20 -3.05
N ALA A 41 -11.87 -22.37 -3.65
CA ALA A 41 -13.11 -22.75 -4.33
C ALA A 41 -14.27 -23.23 -3.41
N ALA A 42 -14.24 -22.99 -2.09
CA ALA A 42 -15.34 -23.41 -1.21
C ALA A 42 -15.51 -22.60 0.10
N GLY A 43 -14.84 -21.45 0.24
CA GLY A 43 -15.04 -20.59 1.41
C GLY A 43 -16.12 -19.55 1.13
N ASN A 44 -17.16 -19.48 1.95
CA ASN A 44 -18.08 -18.35 1.93
C ASN A 44 -17.33 -17.11 2.44
N TYR A 45 -16.95 -16.21 1.53
CA TYR A 45 -16.45 -14.87 1.85
C TYR A 45 -17.57 -13.83 1.69
N PRO A 46 -17.54 -12.71 2.44
CA PRO A 46 -16.60 -12.39 3.51
C PRO A 46 -16.80 -13.25 4.78
N ARG A 47 -15.72 -13.51 5.54
CA ARG A 47 -15.73 -14.28 6.80
C ARG A 47 -15.53 -13.36 8.00
N PRO A 48 -16.45 -13.33 8.99
CA PRO A 48 -16.22 -12.58 10.22
C PRO A 48 -14.97 -13.08 10.96
N ILE A 49 -14.09 -12.16 11.35
CA ILE A 49 -12.88 -12.47 12.14
C ILE A 49 -12.85 -11.73 13.47
N HIS A 50 -13.56 -10.60 13.60
CA HIS A 50 -13.69 -9.86 14.84
C HIS A 50 -15.09 -9.24 14.94
N PRO A 51 -15.83 -9.41 16.05
CA PRO A 51 -17.20 -8.93 16.18
C PRO A 51 -17.31 -7.40 16.40
N GLY A 52 -16.17 -6.72 16.58
CA GLY A 52 -16.13 -5.31 16.96
C GLY A 52 -16.15 -5.10 18.48
N GLY A 53 -15.62 -3.96 18.91
CA GLY A 53 -15.56 -3.54 20.30
C GLY A 53 -14.94 -2.14 20.42
N PHE A 54 -14.61 -1.68 21.62
CA PHE A 54 -14.10 -0.32 21.79
C PHE A 54 -12.77 -0.04 21.06
N SER A 55 -11.96 -1.09 20.87
CA SER A 55 -10.59 -0.98 20.35
C SER A 55 -10.48 -1.23 18.85
N LEU A 56 -11.41 -1.96 18.25
CA LEU A 56 -11.42 -2.32 16.82
C LEU A 56 -12.88 -2.39 16.32
N PRO A 57 -13.15 -1.98 15.07
CA PRO A 57 -14.45 -2.18 14.46
C PRO A 57 -14.74 -3.68 14.24
N PRO A 58 -15.98 -4.03 13.84
CA PRO A 58 -16.24 -5.32 13.22
C PRO A 58 -15.30 -5.52 12.02
N LEU A 59 -14.64 -6.68 11.95
CA LEU A 59 -13.71 -7.00 10.88
C LEU A 59 -14.10 -8.32 10.23
N VAL A 60 -13.92 -8.34 8.92
CA VAL A 60 -14.04 -9.52 8.08
C VAL A 60 -12.72 -9.78 7.36
N GLU A 61 -12.50 -11.03 7.03
CA GLU A 61 -11.56 -11.45 6.02
C GLU A 61 -12.32 -11.64 4.70
N ASP A 62 -11.84 -11.04 3.63
CA ASP A 62 -12.47 -11.04 2.32
C ASP A 62 -11.47 -11.41 1.21
N LEU A 63 -11.98 -12.03 0.16
CA LEU A 63 -11.16 -12.47 -0.97
C LEU A 63 -11.41 -11.55 -2.16
N ILE A 64 -10.43 -10.70 -2.47
CA ILE A 64 -10.51 -9.70 -3.52
C ILE A 64 -9.78 -10.20 -4.77
N PRO A 65 -10.48 -10.56 -5.86
CA PRO A 65 -9.84 -10.96 -7.10
C PRO A 65 -9.24 -9.76 -7.85
N ILE A 66 -7.96 -9.85 -8.18
CA ILE A 66 -7.24 -8.93 -9.05
C ILE A 66 -7.22 -9.52 -10.45
N VAL A 67 -8.21 -9.14 -11.26
CA VAL A 67 -8.33 -9.56 -12.66
C VAL A 67 -7.34 -8.78 -13.52
N THR A 68 -6.38 -9.47 -14.12
CA THR A 68 -5.33 -8.86 -14.97
C THR A 68 -5.62 -9.00 -16.45
N GLU A 69 -6.33 -10.05 -16.85
CA GLU A 69 -6.66 -10.29 -18.26
C GLU A 69 -7.96 -11.11 -18.39
N CYS A 70 -8.79 -10.75 -19.37
CA CYS A 70 -9.93 -11.55 -19.80
C CYS A 70 -9.75 -11.90 -21.28
N LYS A 71 -9.71 -13.19 -21.60
CA LYS A 71 -9.59 -13.72 -22.96
C LYS A 71 -10.88 -14.45 -23.33
N TYR A 72 -11.37 -14.25 -24.54
CA TYR A 72 -12.41 -15.11 -25.10
C TYR A 72 -11.74 -16.23 -25.89
N ASP A 73 -11.76 -17.45 -25.35
CA ASP A 73 -11.16 -18.62 -25.99
C ASP A 73 -12.15 -19.78 -26.05
N ASN A 74 -12.32 -20.38 -27.24
CA ASN A 74 -13.21 -21.51 -27.49
C ASN A 74 -14.65 -21.35 -26.96
N GLY A 75 -15.20 -20.13 -27.08
CA GLY A 75 -16.57 -19.84 -26.63
C GLY A 75 -16.71 -19.61 -25.11
N LYS A 76 -15.59 -19.56 -24.37
CA LYS A 76 -15.56 -19.35 -22.92
C LYS A 76 -14.72 -18.13 -22.56
N ASP A 77 -15.17 -17.40 -21.55
CA ASP A 77 -14.36 -16.35 -20.92
C ASP A 77 -13.30 -17.01 -20.03
N LEU A 78 -12.03 -16.83 -20.38
CA LEU A 78 -10.87 -17.16 -19.57
C LEU A 78 -10.43 -15.91 -18.82
N VAL A 79 -10.59 -15.92 -17.50
CA VAL A 79 -10.17 -14.83 -16.62
C VAL A 79 -8.84 -15.21 -15.96
N ILE A 80 -7.79 -14.44 -16.25
CA ILE A 80 -6.53 -14.49 -15.51
C ILE A 80 -6.67 -13.53 -14.34
N GLN A 81 -6.63 -14.10 -13.14
CA GLN A 81 -6.73 -13.35 -11.90
C GLN A 81 -5.80 -13.94 -10.85
N THR A 82 -5.37 -13.07 -9.94
CA THR A 82 -4.82 -13.48 -8.65
C THR A 82 -5.80 -13.05 -7.56
N ASN A 83 -5.72 -13.63 -6.36
CA ASN A 83 -6.59 -13.22 -5.26
C ASN A 83 -5.74 -12.61 -4.15
N LEU A 84 -6.21 -11.49 -3.60
CA LEU A 84 -5.70 -10.91 -2.37
C LEU A 84 -6.67 -11.23 -1.24
N LEU A 85 -6.13 -11.73 -0.14
CA LEU A 85 -6.89 -11.95 1.09
C LEU A 85 -6.74 -10.70 1.96
N LEU A 86 -7.84 -9.97 2.18
CA LEU A 86 -7.84 -8.71 2.91
C LEU A 86 -8.59 -8.84 4.23
N VAL A 87 -8.03 -8.25 5.27
CA VAL A 87 -8.76 -7.87 6.48
C VAL A 87 -9.31 -6.47 6.27
N LYS A 88 -10.62 -6.29 6.44
CA LYS A 88 -11.29 -5.00 6.31
C LYS A 88 -12.52 -4.93 7.21
N PRO A 89 -13.09 -3.73 7.44
CA PRO A 89 -14.43 -3.61 7.99
C PRO A 89 -15.46 -4.40 7.17
N SER A 90 -16.51 -4.89 7.82
CA SER A 90 -17.66 -5.58 7.20
C SER A 90 -18.23 -4.72 6.07
N ASP A 91 -18.64 -3.51 6.41
CA ASP A 91 -19.14 -2.48 5.50
C ASP A 91 -18.88 -1.07 6.07
N MET A 92 -19.20 -0.07 5.24
CA MET A 92 -18.90 1.34 5.53
C MET A 92 -19.88 1.97 6.51
N ASP A 93 -21.13 1.51 6.52
CA ASP A 93 -22.16 2.05 7.41
C ASP A 93 -21.88 1.57 8.84
N GLU A 94 -21.59 0.27 9.03
CA GLU A 94 -21.16 -0.27 10.32
C GLU A 94 -19.87 0.38 10.83
N LEU A 95 -18.90 0.66 9.93
CA LEU A 95 -17.68 1.36 10.33
C LEU A 95 -17.99 2.80 10.80
N TRP A 96 -18.83 3.53 10.08
CA TRP A 96 -19.25 4.86 10.47
C TRP A 96 -19.99 4.85 11.80
N GLU A 97 -20.93 3.93 11.98
CA GLU A 97 -21.68 3.74 13.23
C GLU A 97 -20.74 3.42 14.40
N TRP A 98 -19.75 2.57 14.16
CA TRP A 98 -18.73 2.27 15.16
C TRP A 98 -17.95 3.52 15.59
N TYR A 99 -17.52 4.37 14.66
CA TYR A 99 -16.88 5.64 15.01
C TYR A 99 -17.83 6.56 15.80
N ALA A 100 -19.05 6.74 15.32
CA ALA A 100 -20.01 7.67 15.90
C ALA A 100 -20.45 7.23 17.30
N TYR A 101 -20.82 5.96 17.48
CA TYR A 101 -21.48 5.47 18.68
C TYR A 101 -20.55 4.74 19.64
N THR A 102 -19.52 4.05 19.14
CA THR A 102 -18.57 3.31 20.00
C THR A 102 -17.37 4.17 20.38
N ARG A 103 -16.82 4.94 19.43
CA ARG A 103 -15.65 5.81 19.67
C ARG A 103 -16.03 7.24 20.06
N HIS A 104 -17.29 7.64 19.86
CA HIS A 104 -17.74 9.02 20.03
C HIS A 104 -16.95 10.02 19.19
N GLN A 105 -16.56 9.62 17.97
CA GLN A 105 -15.79 10.42 17.03
C GLN A 105 -16.60 10.64 15.75
N THR A 106 -17.23 11.80 15.62
CA THR A 106 -18.12 12.12 14.48
C THR A 106 -17.43 12.74 13.27
N LYS A 107 -16.13 13.06 13.40
CA LYS A 107 -15.31 13.64 12.33
C LYS A 107 -14.35 12.64 11.69
N CYS A 108 -14.45 11.36 12.06
CA CYS A 108 -13.66 10.32 11.44
C CYS A 108 -14.15 10.10 10.01
N ASP A 109 -13.19 9.88 9.13
CA ASP A 109 -13.45 9.55 7.73
C ASP A 109 -13.38 8.03 7.58
N PRO A 110 -14.50 7.32 7.38
CA PRO A 110 -14.47 5.87 7.26
C PRO A 110 -13.95 5.40 5.90
N SER A 111 -13.69 6.32 4.94
CA SER A 111 -13.30 6.03 3.55
C SER A 111 -12.15 5.03 3.39
N TRP A 112 -11.24 4.96 4.36
CA TRP A 112 -10.12 4.02 4.39
C TRP A 112 -10.57 2.54 4.43
N GLY A 113 -11.78 2.26 4.91
CA GLY A 113 -12.34 0.91 5.01
C GLY A 113 -12.79 0.31 3.68
N ARG A 114 -12.79 1.11 2.60
CA ARG A 114 -13.20 0.70 1.25
C ARG A 114 -12.00 0.28 0.40
N VAL A 115 -12.19 -0.75 -0.42
CA VAL A 115 -11.30 -1.02 -1.55
C VAL A 115 -11.68 -0.09 -2.70
N TRP A 116 -10.87 0.95 -2.92
CA TRP A 116 -11.10 1.92 -3.99
C TRP A 116 -10.76 1.33 -5.36
N PRO A 117 -11.51 1.68 -6.43
CA PRO A 117 -11.23 1.18 -7.77
C PRO A 117 -9.81 1.51 -8.26
N THR A 118 -9.29 2.68 -7.90
CA THR A 118 -7.91 3.10 -8.18
C THR A 118 -6.86 2.19 -7.54
N ALA A 119 -7.12 1.66 -6.35
CA ALA A 119 -6.23 0.72 -5.67
C ALA A 119 -6.19 -0.63 -6.42
N LEU A 120 -7.33 -1.07 -6.96
CA LEU A 120 -7.41 -2.24 -7.83
C LEU A 120 -6.72 -2.02 -9.17
N SER A 121 -6.93 -0.86 -9.81
CA SER A 121 -6.21 -0.50 -11.03
C SER A 121 -4.70 -0.48 -10.82
N MET A 122 -4.22 0.02 -9.67
CA MET A 122 -2.82 -0.05 -9.29
C MET A 122 -2.34 -1.50 -9.09
N ALA A 123 -3.09 -2.34 -8.38
CA ALA A 123 -2.75 -3.74 -8.20
C ALA A 123 -2.64 -4.50 -9.54
N ARG A 124 -3.57 -4.25 -10.47
CA ARG A 124 -3.52 -4.80 -11.84
C ARG A 124 -2.31 -4.29 -12.61
N PHE A 125 -2.03 -2.98 -12.54
CA PHE A 125 -0.87 -2.37 -13.18
C PHE A 125 0.44 -3.01 -12.68
N ILE A 126 0.57 -3.21 -11.37
CA ILE A 126 1.72 -3.87 -10.76
C ILE A 126 1.87 -5.29 -11.31
N GLN A 127 0.83 -6.11 -11.24
CA GLN A 127 0.89 -7.51 -11.72
C GLN A 127 1.24 -7.59 -13.21
N ASN A 128 0.59 -6.78 -14.04
CA ASN A 128 0.85 -6.70 -15.47
C ASN A 128 2.28 -6.23 -15.77
N SER A 129 2.80 -5.28 -14.99
CA SER A 129 4.16 -4.79 -15.13
C SER A 129 5.18 -5.90 -14.95
N PHE A 130 4.96 -6.83 -14.02
CA PHE A 130 5.89 -7.96 -13.80
C PHE A 130 5.80 -9.07 -14.86
N HIS A 131 4.66 -9.20 -15.56
CA HIS A 131 4.46 -10.19 -16.62
C HIS A 131 4.80 -9.67 -18.02
N SER A 132 4.69 -8.36 -18.26
CA SER A 132 4.83 -7.73 -19.57
C SER A 132 6.03 -6.76 -19.59
N ASN A 133 6.63 -6.57 -20.76
CA ASN A 133 7.79 -5.67 -20.92
C ASN A 133 7.49 -4.36 -21.69
N VAL A 134 6.24 -4.06 -22.06
CA VAL A 134 5.98 -2.93 -22.98
C VAL A 134 4.67 -2.22 -22.65
N VAL A 135 4.75 -0.90 -22.40
CA VAL A 135 3.72 0.08 -22.74
C VAL A 135 4.23 0.82 -23.99
N GLY A 136 3.39 1.17 -24.98
CA GLY A 136 3.81 1.81 -26.24
C GLY A 136 3.42 3.30 -26.34
N ALA A 137 4.31 4.14 -26.93
CA ALA A 137 4.23 5.59 -27.26
C ALA A 137 5.03 6.59 -26.40
N HIS A 138 5.55 7.70 -26.97
CA HIS A 138 6.58 8.62 -26.45
C HIS A 138 6.65 9.01 -24.94
N ASP A 139 5.56 9.03 -24.16
CA ASP A 139 5.60 9.20 -22.68
C ASP A 139 5.98 7.90 -21.93
N VAL A 140 6.12 6.82 -22.67
CA VAL A 140 6.55 5.48 -22.23
C VAL A 140 7.95 5.47 -21.67
N ASP A 141 8.82 6.41 -22.03
CA ASP A 141 10.19 6.37 -21.50
C ASP A 141 10.19 6.57 -19.98
N LEU A 142 9.38 7.50 -19.46
CA LEU A 142 9.27 7.71 -18.01
C LEU A 142 8.53 6.54 -17.34
N VAL A 143 7.46 6.05 -17.96
CA VAL A 143 6.67 4.93 -17.44
C VAL A 143 7.49 3.63 -17.40
N ASN A 144 8.25 3.33 -18.45
CA ASN A 144 9.13 2.17 -18.51
C ASN A 144 10.27 2.27 -17.50
N GLN A 145 10.82 3.47 -17.29
CA GLN A 145 11.79 3.69 -16.21
C GLN A 145 11.16 3.43 -14.84
N ALA A 146 9.92 3.89 -14.60
CA ALA A 146 9.21 3.64 -13.36
C ALA A 146 8.85 2.15 -13.17
N ILE A 147 8.46 1.43 -14.23
CA ILE A 147 8.26 -0.03 -14.22
C ILE A 147 9.59 -0.75 -13.92
N GLY A 148 10.68 -0.30 -14.54
CA GLY A 148 12.03 -0.81 -14.27
C GLY A 148 12.40 -0.64 -12.80
N ALA A 149 12.20 0.57 -12.27
CA ALA A 149 12.42 0.90 -10.86
C ALA A 149 11.53 0.04 -9.95
N LEU A 150 10.24 -0.14 -10.24
CA LEU A 150 9.34 -0.99 -9.47
C LEU A 150 9.84 -2.45 -9.43
N LYS A 151 10.30 -2.99 -10.57
CA LYS A 151 10.84 -4.36 -10.66
C LYS A 151 12.13 -4.54 -9.87
N SER A 152 13.02 -3.54 -9.86
CA SER A 152 14.34 -3.59 -9.22
C SER A 152 14.37 -3.06 -7.78
N SER A 153 13.33 -2.36 -7.33
CA SER A 153 13.27 -1.75 -6.00
C SER A 153 13.34 -2.81 -4.90
N SER A 154 14.27 -2.60 -3.96
CA SER A 154 14.33 -3.32 -2.70
C SER A 154 13.30 -2.81 -1.71
N HIS A 155 12.85 -1.57 -1.86
CA HIS A 155 11.90 -0.95 -0.95
C HIS A 155 10.75 -0.29 -1.71
N VAL A 156 9.54 -0.63 -1.29
CA VAL A 156 8.30 0.00 -1.72
C VAL A 156 7.62 0.65 -0.54
N VAL A 157 7.14 1.87 -0.73
CA VAL A 157 6.30 2.60 0.23
C VAL A 157 4.92 2.75 -0.38
N GLU A 158 3.87 2.30 0.31
CA GLU A 158 2.49 2.63 -0.06
C GLU A 158 2.01 3.79 0.80
N LEU A 159 1.83 4.96 0.19
CA LEU A 159 1.42 6.20 0.85
C LEU A 159 -0.10 6.36 0.76
N GLY A 160 -0.75 6.59 1.91
CA GLY A 160 -2.22 6.60 1.98
C GLY A 160 -2.77 5.22 1.69
N CYS A 161 -2.20 4.20 2.33
CA CYS A 161 -2.39 2.83 1.89
C CYS A 161 -3.81 2.30 2.09
N GLY A 162 -4.60 2.89 2.99
CA GLY A 162 -5.89 2.33 3.39
C GLY A 162 -5.72 0.87 3.82
N LEU A 163 -6.35 -0.04 3.07
CA LEU A 163 -6.26 -1.50 3.28
C LEU A 163 -4.96 -2.15 2.76
N GLY A 164 -4.03 -1.40 2.15
CA GLY A 164 -2.72 -1.87 1.70
C GLY A 164 -2.73 -2.67 0.39
N VAL A 165 -3.72 -2.44 -0.48
CA VAL A 165 -4.00 -3.26 -1.66
C VAL A 165 -2.82 -3.27 -2.65
N ALA A 166 -2.22 -2.11 -2.92
CA ALA A 166 -1.14 -2.03 -3.92
C ALA A 166 0.14 -2.70 -3.41
N GLY A 167 0.49 -2.49 -2.13
CA GLY A 167 1.64 -3.11 -1.49
C GLY A 167 1.48 -4.62 -1.32
N LEU A 168 0.27 -5.10 -1.01
CA LEU A 168 -0.03 -6.55 -0.99
C LEU A 168 0.06 -7.17 -2.38
N ALA A 169 -0.44 -6.48 -3.41
CA ALA A 169 -0.30 -6.94 -4.80
C ALA A 169 1.17 -7.07 -5.20
N PHE A 170 2.00 -6.08 -4.87
CA PHE A 170 3.44 -6.11 -5.07
C PHE A 170 4.12 -7.28 -4.33
N ALA A 171 3.83 -7.44 -3.04
CA ALA A 171 4.41 -8.51 -2.24
C ALA A 171 4.02 -9.90 -2.77
N SER A 172 2.76 -10.07 -3.18
CA SER A 172 2.23 -11.30 -3.75
C SER A 172 2.93 -11.67 -5.06
N ILE A 173 3.05 -10.74 -6.01
CA ILE A 173 3.69 -11.02 -7.30
C ILE A 173 5.19 -11.32 -7.12
N VAL A 174 5.91 -10.55 -6.30
CA VAL A 174 7.33 -10.79 -6.01
C VAL A 174 7.55 -12.18 -5.40
N THR A 175 6.75 -12.54 -4.39
CA THR A 175 6.84 -13.86 -3.74
C THR A 175 6.58 -15.00 -4.73
N SER A 176 5.69 -14.80 -5.70
CA SER A 176 5.38 -15.81 -6.72
C SER A 176 6.47 -15.99 -7.78
N LEU A 177 7.26 -14.96 -8.07
CA LEU A 177 8.27 -14.96 -9.12
C LEU A 177 9.64 -15.44 -8.64
N ASP A 178 10.02 -15.10 -7.41
CA ASP A 178 11.38 -15.30 -6.91
C ASP A 178 11.70 -16.76 -6.51
N GLY A 179 10.74 -17.68 -6.61
CA GLY A 179 11.01 -19.13 -6.61
C GLY A 179 11.77 -19.62 -7.86
N LYS A 180 12.07 -18.73 -8.82
CA LYS A 180 12.67 -19.06 -10.13
C LYS A 180 13.96 -18.29 -10.46
N SER A 181 14.44 -17.38 -9.61
CA SER A 181 15.55 -16.47 -9.93
C SER A 181 16.72 -16.54 -8.94
N GLU A 182 17.95 -16.63 -9.46
CA GLU A 182 19.20 -16.51 -8.67
C GLU A 182 19.45 -15.07 -8.14
N LEU A 183 18.57 -14.11 -8.48
CA LEU A 183 18.61 -12.72 -8.01
C LEU A 183 17.53 -12.41 -6.93
N ALA A 184 17.11 -13.41 -6.15
CA ALA A 184 16.20 -13.18 -5.02
C ALA A 184 16.84 -12.19 -4.02
N HIS A 185 16.46 -10.92 -4.12
CA HIS A 185 16.90 -9.87 -3.21
C HIS A 185 15.77 -9.56 -2.24
N LYS A 186 16.12 -9.42 -0.96
CA LYS A 186 15.18 -9.10 0.12
C LYS A 186 14.45 -7.80 -0.24
N ARG A 187 13.11 -7.83 -0.20
CA ARG A 187 12.26 -6.66 -0.43
C ARG A 187 11.50 -6.28 0.83
N THR A 188 11.18 -4.99 0.95
CA THR A 188 10.34 -4.46 2.02
C THR A 188 9.18 -3.68 1.43
N VAL A 189 7.98 -3.86 1.99
CA VAL A 189 6.84 -2.97 1.79
C VAL A 189 6.61 -2.18 3.08
N THR A 190 6.45 -0.87 2.97
CA THR A 190 6.11 0.02 4.10
C THR A 190 4.78 0.70 3.85
N TYR A 191 3.81 0.39 4.69
CA TYR A 191 2.48 0.99 4.68
C TYR A 191 2.47 2.27 5.51
N LEU A 192 2.09 3.38 4.87
CA LEU A 192 1.95 4.69 5.51
C LEU A 192 0.50 5.17 5.37
N ASP A 193 -0.13 5.49 6.49
CA ASP A 193 -1.49 6.04 6.52
C ASP A 193 -1.68 6.88 7.79
N ARG A 194 -2.58 7.85 7.75
CA ARG A 194 -2.94 8.64 8.94
C ARG A 194 -3.83 7.84 9.89
N GLU A 195 -4.59 6.88 9.35
CA GLU A 195 -5.56 6.10 10.10
C GLU A 195 -4.93 4.82 10.69
N PRO A 196 -4.82 4.69 12.02
CA PRO A 196 -4.24 3.51 12.64
C PRO A 196 -5.02 2.21 12.36
N PHE A 197 -6.35 2.29 12.20
CA PHE A 197 -7.16 1.08 11.91
C PHE A 197 -6.97 0.59 10.47
N ALA A 198 -6.68 1.49 9.53
CA ALA A 198 -6.28 1.13 8.17
C ALA A 198 -4.97 0.33 8.16
N LEU A 199 -3.96 0.82 8.89
CA LEU A 199 -2.68 0.12 9.05
C LEU A 199 -2.84 -1.24 9.75
N HIS A 200 -3.73 -1.35 10.74
CA HIS A 200 -4.05 -2.62 11.38
C HIS A 200 -4.61 -3.63 10.36
N CYS A 201 -5.54 -3.20 9.51
CA CYS A 201 -6.10 -4.02 8.44
C CYS A 201 -5.03 -4.43 7.41
N ALA A 202 -4.19 -3.51 6.94
CA ALA A 202 -3.12 -3.80 6.00
C ALA A 202 -2.12 -4.83 6.56
N MET A 203 -1.65 -4.64 7.80
CA MET A 203 -0.72 -5.56 8.45
C MET A 203 -1.34 -6.92 8.77
N SER A 204 -2.63 -6.96 9.14
CA SER A 204 -3.35 -8.23 9.36
C SER A 204 -3.53 -9.00 8.05
N SER A 205 -3.83 -8.30 6.95
CA SER A 205 -3.88 -8.88 5.59
C SER A 205 -2.53 -9.47 5.18
N ALA A 206 -1.44 -8.73 5.45
CA ALA A 206 -0.09 -9.22 5.17
C ALA A 206 0.26 -10.47 6.00
N GLN A 207 -0.15 -10.52 7.26
CA GLN A 207 0.02 -11.70 8.11
C GLN A 207 -0.76 -12.91 7.57
N LEU A 208 -2.00 -12.72 7.10
CA LEU A 208 -2.78 -13.79 6.46
C LEU A 208 -2.13 -14.29 5.16
N ALA A 209 -1.45 -13.40 4.43
CA ALA A 209 -0.63 -13.74 3.28
C ALA A 209 0.72 -14.40 3.64
N ASN A 210 0.98 -14.69 4.92
CA ASN A 210 2.23 -15.24 5.45
C ASN A 210 3.46 -14.36 5.18
N LEU A 211 3.28 -13.05 5.06
CA LEU A 211 4.39 -12.11 4.96
C LEU A 211 5.00 -11.86 6.34
N GLN A 212 6.33 -11.78 6.40
CA GLN A 212 7.04 -11.51 7.65
C GLN A 212 6.96 -10.02 8.00
N SER A 213 6.53 -9.70 9.21
CA SER A 213 6.60 -8.33 9.71
C SER A 213 8.01 -7.96 10.15
N ALA A 214 8.36 -6.69 9.98
CA ALA A 214 9.60 -6.09 10.46
C ALA A 214 9.30 -4.76 11.17
N PRO A 215 10.10 -4.36 12.18
CA PRO A 215 10.01 -3.02 12.74
C PRO A 215 10.57 -1.98 11.75
N LEU A 216 10.18 -0.71 11.92
CA LEU A 216 10.84 0.41 11.24
C LEU A 216 12.21 0.69 11.83
N GLU A 217 12.29 0.76 13.16
CA GLU A 217 13.54 0.91 13.89
C GLU A 217 14.19 -0.46 14.09
N VAL A 218 15.33 -0.67 13.46
CA VAL A 218 16.12 -1.90 13.59
C VAL A 218 17.09 -1.70 14.75
N THR A 219 16.94 -2.48 15.81
CA THR A 219 17.88 -2.48 16.93
C THR A 219 19.15 -3.25 16.56
N GLU A 220 20.25 -3.05 17.30
CA GLU A 220 21.49 -3.81 17.05
C GLU A 220 21.28 -5.33 17.19
N ALA A 221 20.37 -5.76 18.08
CA ALA A 221 20.00 -7.16 18.26
C ALA A 221 19.31 -7.77 17.02
N ASP A 222 18.58 -6.98 16.24
CA ASP A 222 17.91 -7.45 15.02
C ASP A 222 18.89 -7.72 13.87
N ARG A 223 20.08 -7.09 13.90
CA ARG A 223 21.10 -7.24 12.86
C ARG A 223 21.87 -8.56 12.96
N GLU A 224 21.96 -9.14 14.15
CA GLU A 224 22.72 -10.37 14.41
C GLU A 224 21.93 -11.66 14.08
N ALA A 225 20.60 -11.57 13.98
CA ALA A 225 19.71 -12.72 13.78
C ALA A 225 19.50 -13.14 12.30
N ASP A 226 20.01 -12.38 11.33
CA ASP A 226 19.52 -12.42 9.92
C ASP A 226 20.22 -13.44 8.99
N SER A 227 20.70 -14.60 9.46
CA SER A 227 21.66 -15.42 8.68
C SER A 227 21.26 -16.85 8.26
N SER A 228 19.98 -17.26 8.25
CA SER A 228 19.65 -18.53 7.56
C SER A 228 18.22 -18.81 7.07
N ASN A 229 17.21 -17.95 7.29
CA ASN A 229 15.81 -18.24 6.89
C ASN A 229 14.92 -16.98 6.71
N ALA A 230 15.50 -15.82 6.40
CA ALA A 230 14.74 -14.57 6.31
C ALA A 230 13.72 -14.63 5.16
N SER A 231 12.48 -14.20 5.42
CA SER A 231 11.48 -14.04 4.37
C SER A 231 12.02 -13.11 3.29
N LEU A 232 11.79 -13.50 2.05
CA LEU A 232 12.17 -12.72 0.88
C LEU A 232 11.49 -11.35 0.85
N VAL A 233 10.22 -11.31 1.28
CA VAL A 233 9.46 -10.06 1.41
C VAL A 233 9.11 -9.84 2.86
N THR A 234 9.43 -8.64 3.35
CA THR A 234 9.03 -8.17 4.67
C THR A 234 8.05 -7.01 4.54
N VAL A 235 7.19 -6.86 5.55
CA VAL A 235 6.21 -5.78 5.63
C VAL A 235 6.35 -5.01 6.92
N ARG A 236 6.06 -3.71 6.89
CA ARG A 236 6.04 -2.85 8.07
C ARG A 236 5.06 -1.71 7.87
N ALA A 237 4.67 -1.05 8.94
CA ALA A 237 3.71 0.04 8.91
C ALA A 237 4.10 1.17 9.88
N SER A 238 3.71 2.40 9.56
CA SER A 238 3.68 3.49 10.52
C SER A 238 2.62 4.50 10.18
N MET A 239 2.11 5.15 11.23
CA MET A 239 1.26 6.31 11.07
C MET A 239 2.06 7.44 10.41
N ASP A 240 1.45 8.09 9.44
CA ASP A 240 2.02 9.20 8.71
C ASP A 240 0.92 10.11 8.19
N ASP A 241 1.11 11.43 8.31
CA ASP A 241 0.13 12.42 7.87
C ASP A 241 0.82 13.45 6.98
N TRP A 242 0.59 13.35 5.66
CA TRP A 242 1.14 14.29 4.68
C TRP A 242 0.40 15.63 4.66
N THR A 243 -0.75 15.74 5.33
CA THR A 243 -1.56 16.97 5.40
C THR A 243 -1.05 17.89 6.50
N ALA A 244 -0.38 17.33 7.51
CA ALA A 244 0.27 18.08 8.57
C ALA A 244 1.51 18.81 8.00
N LEU A 245 1.38 20.13 7.88
CA LEU A 245 2.53 21.01 7.69
C LEU A 245 3.50 20.81 8.87
N ASN A 246 4.81 20.77 8.60
CA ASN A 246 5.86 20.88 9.62
C ASN A 246 5.83 22.30 10.22
N GLU A 247 4.75 22.67 10.92
CA GLU A 247 4.69 23.86 11.76
C GLU A 247 5.58 23.61 12.98
N THR A 248 6.87 23.87 12.83
CA THR A 248 7.93 23.70 13.83
C THR A 248 7.77 24.56 15.10
N ASN A 249 6.60 25.17 15.36
CA ASN A 249 6.45 26.22 16.37
C ASN A 249 5.21 26.15 17.28
N LYS A 250 4.46 25.04 17.36
CA LYS A 250 3.35 24.93 18.33
C LYS A 250 3.78 24.19 19.60
N VAL A 251 3.81 24.93 20.71
CA VAL A 251 4.25 24.55 22.06
C VAL A 251 3.25 23.62 22.80
N ASP A 252 2.14 23.22 22.17
CA ASP A 252 1.06 22.49 22.84
C ASP A 252 1.13 20.97 22.62
N SER A 253 1.88 20.31 23.52
CA SER A 253 1.80 18.95 24.13
C SER A 253 1.03 17.75 23.56
N LYS A 254 0.38 17.80 22.38
CA LYS A 254 -0.15 16.56 21.76
C LYS A 254 0.96 15.89 20.93
N PRO A 255 1.12 14.56 21.02
CA PRO A 255 2.04 13.84 20.15
C PRO A 255 1.59 14.05 18.70
N GLN A 256 2.35 14.84 17.95
CA GLN A 256 2.11 15.04 16.53
C GLN A 256 2.50 13.75 15.80
N ILE A 257 1.65 13.31 14.87
CA ILE A 257 2.00 12.24 13.94
C ILE A 257 3.26 12.71 13.20
N LYS A 258 4.32 11.91 13.25
CA LYS A 258 5.59 12.22 12.61
C LYS A 258 5.40 12.19 11.10
N ASN A 259 5.93 13.19 10.40
CA ASN A 259 6.02 13.18 8.95
C ASN A 259 7.30 12.41 8.54
N ILE A 260 7.14 11.13 8.19
CA ILE A 260 8.23 10.19 7.89
C ILE A 260 8.97 10.59 6.62
N GLY A 261 10.27 10.89 6.72
CA GLY A 261 11.15 11.08 5.57
C GLY A 261 11.96 9.82 5.24
N TYR A 262 12.78 9.90 4.20
CA TYR A 262 13.67 8.82 3.76
C TYR A 262 14.55 8.27 4.90
N ASN A 263 15.12 9.17 5.72
CA ASN A 263 15.98 8.78 6.85
C ASN A 263 15.22 7.99 7.92
N ASP A 264 13.92 8.24 8.08
CA ASP A 264 13.05 7.56 9.04
C ASP A 264 12.64 6.16 8.58
N LEU A 265 12.84 5.84 7.28
CA LEU A 265 12.63 4.49 6.75
C LEU A 265 13.75 3.52 7.18
N CYS A 266 14.85 4.02 7.77
CA CYS A 266 15.94 3.22 8.33
C CYS A 266 16.51 2.14 7.38
N LEU A 267 16.62 2.46 6.09
CA LEU A 267 17.04 1.50 5.05
C LEU A 267 18.53 1.12 5.15
N PHE A 268 19.37 1.94 5.78
CA PHE A 268 20.80 1.70 5.93
C PHE A 268 21.15 0.58 6.93
N GLY A 269 20.25 0.30 7.89
CA GLY A 269 20.52 -0.65 8.99
C GLY A 269 20.12 -2.09 8.72
N SER A 270 19.50 -2.37 7.57
CA SER A 270 18.73 -3.61 7.34
C SER A 270 19.29 -4.52 6.25
N GLY A 271 20.55 -4.30 5.84
CA GLY A 271 21.24 -5.17 4.87
C GLY A 271 20.73 -5.05 3.43
N TYR A 272 19.83 -4.10 3.15
CA TYR A 272 19.37 -3.83 1.78
C TYR A 272 20.51 -3.24 0.96
N ARG A 273 20.99 -4.01 -0.01
CA ARG A 273 22.06 -3.59 -0.93
C ARG A 273 21.62 -2.48 -1.88
N ASN A 274 20.31 -2.38 -2.11
CA ASN A 274 19.73 -1.32 -2.90
C ASN A 274 18.93 -0.37 -1.99
N GLN A 275 19.15 0.92 -2.16
CA GLN A 275 18.54 2.02 -1.38
C GLN A 275 17.40 2.70 -2.16
N ASP A 276 17.10 2.16 -3.35
CA ASP A 276 16.02 2.62 -4.22
C ASP A 276 14.67 2.41 -3.53
N THR A 277 13.89 3.48 -3.52
CA THR A 277 12.52 3.50 -3.00
C THR A 277 11.57 3.83 -4.15
N THR A 278 10.59 2.97 -4.38
CA THR A 278 9.44 3.28 -5.24
C THR A 278 8.23 3.54 -4.36
N ILE A 279 7.54 4.63 -4.61
CA ILE A 279 6.31 4.99 -3.89
C ILE A 279 5.11 4.54 -4.73
N LEU A 280 4.14 3.90 -4.08
CA LEU A 280 2.83 3.57 -4.60
C LEU A 280 1.79 4.42 -3.86
N ALA A 281 0.78 4.90 -4.56
CA ALA A 281 -0.40 5.51 -3.93
C ALA A 281 -1.64 5.35 -4.81
N SER A 282 -2.81 5.44 -4.21
CA SER A 282 -4.08 5.33 -4.92
C SER A 282 -5.18 6.17 -4.27
N ASP A 283 -5.91 6.96 -5.05
CA ASP A 283 -7.00 7.85 -4.59
C ASP A 283 -6.55 8.81 -3.48
N ILE A 284 -5.38 9.45 -3.62
CA ILE A 284 -4.83 10.37 -2.60
C ILE A 284 -4.92 11.86 -2.99
N LEU A 285 -5.45 12.17 -4.17
CA LEU A 285 -5.56 13.53 -4.72
C LEU A 285 -6.95 14.14 -4.47
N TYR A 286 -7.36 14.20 -3.20
CA TYR A 286 -8.73 14.65 -2.83
C TYR A 286 -8.78 15.80 -1.80
N GLU A 287 -7.63 16.26 -1.28
CA GLU A 287 -7.58 17.39 -0.34
C GLU A 287 -6.84 18.59 -0.96
N PRO A 288 -7.56 19.60 -1.50
CA PRO A 288 -6.96 20.70 -2.28
C PRO A 288 -5.79 21.42 -1.59
N HIS A 289 -5.91 21.63 -0.28
CA HIS A 289 -4.90 22.35 0.50
C HIS A 289 -3.63 21.54 0.79
N SER A 290 -3.62 20.24 0.50
CA SER A 290 -2.51 19.33 0.79
C SER A 290 -1.66 18.99 -0.43
N MET A 291 -2.05 19.37 -1.65
CA MET A 291 -1.35 18.91 -2.87
C MET A 291 0.13 19.32 -2.91
N LYS A 292 0.46 20.51 -2.38
CA LYS A 292 1.85 20.95 -2.22
C LYS A 292 2.60 20.14 -1.15
N THR A 293 1.97 19.87 -0.01
CA THR A 293 2.61 19.09 1.06
C THR A 293 2.80 17.64 0.65
N LEU A 294 1.87 17.08 -0.13
CA LEU A 294 1.97 15.76 -0.74
C LEU A 294 3.15 15.68 -1.73
N ALA A 295 3.33 16.67 -2.60
CA ALA A 295 4.47 16.69 -3.52
C ALA A 295 5.82 16.76 -2.77
N ILE A 296 5.89 17.58 -1.71
CA ILE A 296 7.05 17.65 -0.80
C ILE A 296 7.26 16.30 -0.10
N LYS A 297 6.18 15.66 0.36
CA LYS A 297 6.21 14.37 1.03
C LYS A 297 6.83 13.30 0.15
N ILE A 298 6.34 13.17 -1.08
CA ILE A 298 6.86 12.21 -2.06
C ILE A 298 8.35 12.43 -2.27
N LYS A 299 8.78 13.68 -2.50
CA LYS A 299 10.21 14.00 -2.66
C LYS A 299 11.03 13.62 -1.42
N ASN A 300 10.52 13.86 -0.22
CA ASN A 300 11.22 13.56 1.04
C ASN A 300 11.28 12.07 1.38
N LEU A 301 10.37 11.25 0.85
CA LEU A 301 10.37 9.80 1.00
C LEU A 301 11.37 9.11 0.06
N LEU A 302 11.77 9.76 -1.04
CA LEU A 302 12.74 9.23 -1.99
C LEU A 302 14.18 9.47 -1.53
N ASN A 303 15.11 8.66 -2.04
CA ASN A 303 16.53 8.82 -1.71
C ASN A 303 17.05 10.16 -2.27
N PRO A 304 17.60 11.07 -1.45
CA PRO A 304 18.03 12.39 -1.93
C PRO A 304 19.21 12.34 -2.92
N ASN A 305 20.03 11.28 -2.86
CA ASN A 305 21.24 11.13 -3.67
C ASN A 305 20.99 10.43 -5.01
N ILE A 306 19.93 9.63 -5.11
CA ILE A 306 19.61 8.80 -6.29
C ILE A 306 18.34 9.30 -6.97
N GLY A 307 17.41 9.86 -6.19
CA GLY A 307 16.05 10.15 -6.63
C GLY A 307 15.14 8.94 -6.50
N GLY A 308 14.12 8.88 -7.33
CA GLY A 308 13.25 7.72 -7.45
C GLY A 308 11.90 8.05 -8.07
N PHE A 309 10.99 7.09 -8.01
CA PHE A 309 9.70 7.15 -8.69
C PHE A 309 8.54 7.03 -7.71
N ALA A 310 7.46 7.76 -8.01
CA ALA A 310 6.15 7.52 -7.43
C ALA A 310 5.15 7.15 -8.53
N LEU A 311 4.37 6.12 -8.28
CA LEU A 311 3.28 5.63 -9.12
C LEU A 311 1.98 5.88 -8.37
N ILE A 312 1.13 6.76 -8.90
CA ILE A 312 -0.12 7.16 -8.25
C ILE A 312 -1.27 6.81 -9.19
N SER A 313 -2.23 6.00 -8.72
CA SER A 313 -3.48 5.82 -9.45
C SER A 313 -4.53 6.79 -8.93
N ASP A 314 -5.25 7.41 -9.85
CA ASP A 314 -6.27 8.42 -9.54
C ASP A 314 -7.49 8.20 -10.46
N PRO A 315 -8.72 8.49 -10.04
CA PRO A 315 -9.87 8.38 -10.94
C PRO A 315 -9.72 9.39 -12.07
N GLU A 316 -10.14 9.07 -13.30
CA GLU A 316 -9.99 10.00 -14.44
C GLU A 316 -10.74 11.32 -14.17
N GLU A 317 -11.98 11.20 -13.69
CA GLU A 317 -12.78 12.28 -13.11
C GLU A 317 -12.31 12.54 -11.68
N GLU A 318 -11.63 13.66 -11.44
CA GLU A 318 -11.06 13.99 -10.12
C GLU A 318 -12.11 13.91 -9.00
N ARG A 319 -11.72 13.36 -7.85
CA ARG A 319 -12.54 13.44 -6.62
C ARG A 319 -12.85 14.86 -6.22
N THR A 320 -11.89 15.75 -6.44
CA THR A 320 -11.99 17.16 -6.14
C THR A 320 -11.27 17.94 -7.21
N GLU A 321 -12.04 18.74 -7.94
CA GLU A 321 -11.58 19.51 -9.09
C GLU A 321 -10.33 20.34 -8.76
N GLY A 322 -9.34 20.25 -9.65
CA GLY A 322 -8.08 20.98 -9.58
C GLY A 322 -7.02 20.38 -8.65
N CYS A 323 -7.30 19.29 -7.93
CA CYS A 323 -6.29 18.66 -7.07
C CYS A 323 -5.11 18.11 -7.89
N ARG A 324 -5.37 17.44 -9.01
CA ARG A 324 -4.33 16.91 -9.90
C ARG A 324 -3.50 18.03 -10.50
N ASP A 325 -4.12 19.10 -10.97
CA ASP A 325 -3.41 20.25 -11.56
C ASP A 325 -2.51 20.95 -10.53
N ASN A 326 -3.01 21.12 -9.29
CA ASN A 326 -2.22 21.68 -8.19
C ASN A 326 -1.06 20.77 -7.79
N PHE A 327 -1.27 19.46 -7.78
CA PHE A 327 -0.24 18.47 -7.51
C PHE A 327 0.83 18.47 -8.62
N VAL A 328 0.43 18.42 -9.89
CA VAL A 328 1.31 18.48 -11.07
C VAL A 328 2.16 19.75 -11.04
N SER A 329 1.54 20.90 -10.73
CA SER A 329 2.25 22.18 -10.62
C SER A 329 3.27 22.14 -9.49
N SER A 330 2.90 21.61 -8.32
CA SER A 330 3.80 21.46 -7.17
C SER A 330 4.98 20.53 -7.46
N VAL A 331 4.76 19.42 -8.16
CA VAL A 331 5.84 18.50 -8.58
C VAL A 331 6.83 19.21 -9.50
N LYS A 332 6.34 19.96 -10.50
CA LYS A 332 7.18 20.73 -11.43
C LYS A 332 7.96 21.83 -10.71
N GLU A 333 7.34 22.57 -9.79
CA GLU A 333 8.02 23.58 -8.96
C GLU A 333 9.16 22.98 -8.12
N LEU A 334 8.99 21.74 -7.66
CA LEU A 334 10.01 21.01 -6.90
C LEU A 334 11.10 20.37 -7.78
N GLY A 335 11.03 20.55 -9.10
CA GLY A 335 11.98 20.04 -10.09
C GLY A 335 11.77 18.57 -10.45
N GLY A 336 10.56 18.03 -10.27
CA GLY A 336 10.20 16.68 -10.69
C GLY A 336 9.64 16.63 -12.11
N ASP A 337 9.81 15.48 -12.75
CA ASP A 337 9.16 15.11 -14.01
C ASP A 337 7.85 14.38 -13.72
N ILE A 338 6.87 14.51 -14.62
CA ILE A 338 5.55 13.89 -14.44
C ILE A 338 4.96 13.47 -15.78
N ALA A 339 4.37 12.27 -15.81
CA ALA A 339 3.57 11.76 -16.91
C ALA A 339 2.22 11.25 -16.38
N ILE A 340 1.17 11.40 -17.19
CA ILE A 340 -0.18 10.93 -16.86
C ILE A 340 -0.68 10.10 -18.04
N LEU A 341 -1.09 8.87 -17.79
CA LEU A 341 -1.64 7.98 -18.79
C LEU A 341 -2.89 7.27 -18.28
N PRO A 342 -3.84 6.91 -19.16
CA PRO A 342 -4.96 6.06 -18.76
C PRO A 342 -4.45 4.68 -18.33
N LEU A 343 -5.02 4.13 -17.25
CA LEU A 343 -4.83 2.72 -16.90
C LEU A 343 -5.84 1.87 -17.66
N PRO A 344 -5.42 0.67 -18.12
CA PRO A 344 -6.32 -0.23 -18.84
C PRO A 344 -7.45 -0.69 -17.92
N VAL A 345 -8.68 -0.54 -18.40
CA VAL A 345 -9.87 -1.11 -17.77
C VAL A 345 -10.02 -2.56 -18.22
N PRO A 346 -10.22 -3.55 -17.33
CA PRO A 346 -10.49 -4.92 -17.73
C PRO A 346 -11.67 -4.98 -18.69
N GLN A 347 -11.44 -5.51 -19.90
CA GLN A 347 -12.50 -5.69 -20.90
C GLN A 347 -13.07 -7.10 -20.78
N GLY A 348 -14.38 -7.26 -20.61
CA GLY A 348 -15.04 -8.56 -20.60
C GLY A 348 -16.32 -8.56 -19.79
N ARG A 349 -17.27 -9.45 -20.12
CA ARG A 349 -18.51 -9.64 -19.33
C ARG A 349 -18.27 -10.43 -18.04
N ALA A 350 -17.15 -11.14 -17.94
CA ALA A 350 -16.81 -11.96 -16.80
C ALA A 350 -16.24 -11.09 -15.66
N GLN A 351 -17.07 -10.92 -14.62
CA GLN A 351 -16.73 -10.39 -13.29
C GLN A 351 -16.20 -8.95 -13.27
N MET A 352 -17.09 -7.99 -13.57
CA MET A 352 -16.98 -6.68 -12.93
C MET A 352 -17.21 -6.86 -11.43
N MET A 353 -16.28 -6.38 -10.61
CA MET A 353 -16.47 -6.37 -9.17
C MET A 353 -17.21 -5.13 -8.71
N GLU A 354 -17.89 -5.22 -7.57
CA GLU A 354 -18.45 -4.03 -6.90
C GLU A 354 -17.38 -2.97 -6.63
N SER A 355 -16.15 -3.40 -6.33
CA SER A 355 -15.00 -2.51 -6.13
C SER A 355 -14.43 -1.91 -7.42
N ASP A 356 -14.89 -2.32 -8.60
CA ASP A 356 -14.60 -1.64 -9.88
C ASP A 356 -15.61 -0.51 -10.15
N ILE A 357 -16.69 -0.44 -9.36
CA ILE A 357 -17.74 0.55 -9.52
C ILE A 357 -17.37 1.78 -8.70
N ASP A 358 -17.36 2.93 -9.37
CA ASP A 358 -17.10 4.21 -8.74
C ASP A 358 -18.32 4.69 -7.93
N ILE A 359 -18.17 5.77 -7.17
CA ILE A 359 -19.21 6.33 -6.29
C ILE A 359 -20.48 6.72 -7.08
N ASN A 360 -20.32 7.07 -8.36
CA ASN A 360 -21.43 7.40 -9.25
C ASN A 360 -22.16 6.17 -9.84
N GLY A 361 -21.73 4.95 -9.51
CA GLY A 361 -22.31 3.71 -10.01
C GLY A 361 -21.81 3.26 -11.39
N SER A 362 -20.88 4.01 -12.00
CA SER A 362 -20.23 3.65 -13.27
C SER A 362 -18.95 2.85 -13.06
N LEU A 363 -18.46 2.18 -14.09
CA LEU A 363 -17.15 1.55 -14.07
C LEU A 363 -16.08 2.63 -13.95
N ALA A 364 -15.20 2.51 -12.95
CA ALA A 364 -14.18 3.50 -12.71
C ALA A 364 -13.16 3.55 -13.84
N SER A 365 -13.09 4.69 -14.53
CA SER A 365 -11.93 5.04 -15.34
C SER A 365 -10.83 5.59 -14.44
N THR A 366 -9.60 5.15 -14.65
CA THR A 366 -8.48 5.54 -13.79
C THR A 366 -7.27 5.92 -14.64
N VAL A 367 -6.46 6.82 -14.12
CA VAL A 367 -5.17 7.22 -14.69
C VAL A 367 -4.04 6.76 -13.79
N LEU A 368 -2.87 6.53 -14.39
CA LEU A 368 -1.60 6.41 -13.69
C LEU A 368 -0.83 7.72 -13.88
N ILE A 369 -0.47 8.32 -12.76
CA ILE A 369 0.39 9.47 -12.65
C ILE A 369 1.77 8.96 -12.21
N VAL A 370 2.76 9.10 -13.08
CA VAL A 370 4.15 8.73 -12.81
C VAL A 370 4.91 10.00 -12.47
N VAL A 371 5.49 10.06 -11.28
CA VAL A 371 6.34 11.16 -10.83
C VAL A 371 7.77 10.66 -10.68
N HIS A 372 8.72 11.45 -11.16
CA HIS A 372 10.14 11.20 -10.98
C HIS A 372 10.82 12.42 -10.37
N PHE A 373 11.50 12.24 -9.25
CA PHE A 373 12.43 13.23 -8.74
C PHE A 373 13.85 12.74 -8.99
N PRO A 374 14.65 13.46 -9.80
CA PRO A 374 16.03 13.06 -10.04
C PRO A 374 16.88 13.28 -8.78
N ALA A 375 18.03 12.60 -8.73
CA ALA A 375 19.08 12.88 -7.77
C ALA A 375 19.36 14.38 -7.66
N LEU A 376 19.56 14.88 -6.43
CA LEU A 376 20.09 16.22 -6.24
C LEU A 376 21.43 16.30 -6.96
N LYS A 377 21.49 17.10 -8.04
CA LYS A 377 22.78 17.46 -8.62
C LYS A 377 23.56 18.11 -7.50
N ASN A 378 24.65 17.48 -7.05
CA ASN A 378 25.61 18.13 -6.19
C ASN A 378 26.04 19.38 -6.95
N VAL A 379 25.46 20.52 -6.59
CA VAL A 379 25.94 21.83 -7.00
C VAL A 379 27.30 21.87 -6.34
N ALA A 380 28.33 21.49 -7.11
CA ALA A 380 29.70 21.58 -6.66
C ALA A 380 29.87 23.02 -6.18
N THR A 381 29.94 23.20 -4.87
CA THR A 381 30.27 24.46 -4.23
C THR A 381 31.65 24.82 -4.75
N ARG A 382 31.67 25.69 -5.76
CA ARG A 382 32.89 26.28 -6.31
C ARG A 382 33.43 27.32 -5.36
#